data_AF-A0A3S4EWJ5-F1
#
_entry.id   AF-A0A3S4EWJ5-F1
#
_cell.length_a   1.000
_cell.length_b   1.000
_cell.length_c   1.000
_cell.angle_alpha   90.00
_cell.angle_beta   90.00
_cell.angle_gamma   90.00
#
_symmetry.space_group_name_H-M   'P 1'
#
loop_
_entity.id
_entity.type
_entity.pdbx_description
1 polymer ?
#
loop_
_entity_poly.entity_id
_entity_poly.type
_entity_poly.pdbx_seq_one_letter_code
_entity_poly.pdbx_strand_id
1 'polypeptide(L)'
;MVDNKPQYQDNFVTLANRAGFQTWWFSNQGQIGEYDTAIASIAKRADEAHFLKNGDFEADKNTRDDALLTMTAQVLATERTQPQLIVLHLMGSHPQACDRTQGKYATFVQSKETSCYLYTMTQTDDLLRQLYTQLRHSGDSFSLVYFSDHGLAFKERGKAVQYLAHDDKFQQNFQVPFMVLSSDSKAHRIIKARRSANDS
;
A
#
# COMPACT_ATOMS: atom_id res chain seq x y z
N MET A 1 1.98 4.32 23.65
CA MET A 1 3.42 4.16 23.91
C MET A 1 3.60 3.80 25.38
N VAL A 2 4.49 2.86 25.69
CA VAL A 2 4.97 2.60 27.06
C VAL A 2 6.50 2.60 26.94
N ASP A 3 7.18 3.36 27.79
CA ASP A 3 8.65 3.50 27.77
C ASP A 3 9.26 3.88 26.41
N ASN A 4 8.59 4.77 25.67
CA ASN A 4 9.06 5.29 24.38
C ASN A 4 9.26 4.23 23.27
N LYS A 5 8.71 3.01 23.44
CA LYS A 5 8.75 1.96 22.42
C LYS A 5 7.38 1.77 21.76
N PRO A 6 7.32 1.53 20.43
CA PRO A 6 6.09 1.17 19.75
C PRO A 6 5.52 -0.12 20.32
N GLN A 7 4.27 -0.08 20.78
CA GLN A 7 3.53 -1.25 21.21
C GLN A 7 2.82 -1.82 19.99
N TYR A 8 3.52 -2.61 19.17
CA TYR A 8 2.95 -3.16 17.93
C TYR A 8 1.70 -4.01 18.18
N GLN A 9 1.49 -4.49 19.42
CA GLN A 9 0.31 -5.22 19.88
C GLN A 9 -0.95 -4.37 20.05
N ASP A 10 -0.80 -3.05 20.14
CA ASP A 10 -1.91 -2.11 20.18
C ASP A 10 -1.93 -1.34 18.85
N ASN A 11 -2.52 -1.96 17.83
CA ASN A 11 -2.60 -1.41 16.48
C ASN A 11 -4.04 -1.46 15.92
N PHE A 12 -4.26 -0.84 14.76
CA PHE A 12 -5.58 -0.73 14.16
C PHE A 12 -6.24 -2.09 13.82
N VAL A 13 -5.46 -3.11 13.47
CA VAL A 13 -5.95 -4.48 13.22
C VAL A 13 -6.46 -5.09 14.52
N THR A 14 -5.70 -4.96 15.61
CA THR A 14 -6.14 -5.48 16.92
C THR A 14 -7.37 -4.74 17.46
N LEU A 15 -7.52 -3.45 17.15
CA LEU A 15 -8.72 -2.68 17.47
C LEU A 15 -9.91 -3.14 16.64
N ALA A 16 -9.72 -3.40 15.35
CA ALA A 16 -10.77 -3.92 14.46
C ALA A 16 -11.25 -5.30 14.92
N ASN A 17 -10.34 -6.22 15.26
CA ASN A 17 -10.68 -7.53 15.83
C ASN A 17 -11.52 -7.39 17.10
N ARG A 18 -11.11 -6.50 18.02
CA ARG A 18 -11.87 -6.22 19.25
C ARG A 18 -13.24 -5.59 18.99
N ALA A 19 -13.39 -4.87 17.88
CA ALA A 19 -14.67 -4.31 17.44
C ALA A 19 -15.56 -5.31 16.69
N GLY A 20 -15.12 -6.58 16.54
CA GLY A 20 -15.88 -7.65 15.90
C GLY A 20 -15.73 -7.71 14.38
N PHE A 21 -14.71 -7.06 13.82
CA PHE A 21 -14.37 -7.21 12.41
C PHE A 21 -13.61 -8.52 12.20
N GLN A 22 -13.87 -9.19 11.09
CA GLN A 22 -12.94 -10.18 10.55
C GLN A 22 -11.85 -9.46 9.77
N THR A 23 -10.58 -9.73 10.10
CA THR A 23 -9.44 -9.03 9.51
C THR A 23 -8.61 -9.89 8.57
N TRP A 24 -8.28 -9.32 7.42
CA TRP A 24 -7.47 -9.93 6.37
C TRP A 24 -6.27 -9.04 6.07
N TRP A 25 -5.09 -9.64 5.92
CA TRP A 25 -3.88 -8.95 5.50
C TRP A 25 -3.25 -9.67 4.30
N PHE A 26 -3.28 -9.04 3.13
CA PHE A 26 -2.62 -9.54 1.93
C PHE A 26 -1.43 -8.65 1.60
N SER A 27 -0.23 -9.22 1.54
CA SER A 27 1.00 -8.46 1.29
C SER A 27 1.76 -8.95 0.08
N ASN A 28 2.15 -8.01 -0.78
CA ASN A 28 3.16 -8.22 -1.83
C ASN A 28 4.57 -7.80 -1.37
N GLN A 29 4.76 -7.52 -0.08
CA GLN A 29 6.08 -7.30 0.52
C GLN A 29 6.53 -8.55 1.30
N GLY A 30 7.81 -8.57 1.67
CA GLY A 30 8.40 -9.66 2.44
C GLY A 30 7.91 -9.73 3.89
N GLN A 31 8.27 -10.82 4.56
CA GLN A 31 8.04 -11.06 5.98
C GLN A 31 9.30 -10.89 6.85
N ILE A 32 10.49 -10.95 6.25
CA ILE A 32 11.77 -11.10 6.97
C ILE A 32 12.74 -10.00 6.52
N GLY A 33 13.09 -9.07 7.40
CA GLY A 33 14.00 -7.96 7.11
C GLY A 33 13.94 -6.89 8.21
N GLU A 34 14.98 -6.06 8.38
CA GLU A 34 15.05 -5.06 9.46
C GLU A 34 13.82 -4.13 9.50
N TYR A 35 13.29 -3.76 8.32
CA TYR A 35 12.08 -2.95 8.17
C TYR A 35 10.79 -3.79 8.04
N ASP A 36 10.87 -4.97 7.40
CA ASP A 36 9.71 -5.84 7.17
C ASP A 36 9.18 -6.48 8.46
N THR A 37 10.02 -6.63 9.49
CA THR A 37 9.66 -7.32 10.74
C THR A 37 8.55 -6.60 11.52
N ALA A 38 8.52 -5.26 11.50
CA ALA A 38 7.51 -4.48 12.21
C ALA A 38 6.13 -4.59 11.53
N ILE A 39 6.08 -4.45 10.21
CA ILE A 39 4.84 -4.59 9.43
C ILE A 39 4.35 -6.04 9.47
N ALA A 40 5.25 -7.01 9.32
CA ALA A 40 4.91 -8.42 9.47
C ALA A 40 4.36 -8.73 10.87
N SER A 41 4.86 -8.08 11.91
CA SER A 41 4.30 -8.20 13.27
C SER A 41 2.86 -7.69 13.32
N ILE A 42 2.55 -6.54 12.72
CA ILE A 42 1.18 -6.00 12.64
C ILE A 42 0.28 -6.93 11.83
N ALA A 43 0.73 -7.35 10.65
CA ALA A 43 0.02 -8.25 9.75
C ALA A 43 -0.35 -9.59 10.40
N LYS A 44 0.57 -10.20 11.16
CA LYS A 44 0.33 -11.45 11.90
C LYS A 44 -0.73 -11.36 13.01
N ARG A 45 -1.28 -10.17 13.26
CA ARG A 45 -2.40 -9.96 14.19
C ARG A 45 -3.74 -9.91 13.48
N ALA A 46 -3.76 -9.92 12.15
CA ALA A 46 -5.00 -10.18 11.41
C ALA A 46 -5.44 -11.62 11.66
N ASP A 47 -6.74 -11.90 11.54
CA ASP A 47 -7.25 -13.26 11.63
C ASP A 47 -6.65 -14.14 10.54
N GLU A 48 -6.50 -13.56 9.34
CA GLU A 48 -5.91 -14.21 8.17
C GLU A 48 -4.83 -13.32 7.54
N ALA A 49 -3.61 -13.85 7.39
CA ALA A 49 -2.48 -13.10 6.84
C ALA A 49 -1.75 -13.91 5.76
N HIS A 50 -1.70 -13.39 4.54
CA HIS A 50 -1.05 -14.01 3.40
C HIS A 50 -0.01 -13.08 2.79
N PHE A 51 1.17 -13.62 2.52
CA PHE A 51 2.27 -12.90 1.89
C PHE A 51 2.65 -13.62 0.61
N LEU A 52 2.77 -12.88 -0.48
CA LEU A 52 3.18 -13.42 -1.78
C LEU A 52 4.67 -13.79 -1.80
N LYS A 53 5.47 -13.18 -0.93
CA LYS A 53 6.92 -13.36 -0.85
C LYS A 53 7.32 -14.20 0.36
N ASN A 54 8.07 -15.27 0.12
CA ASN A 54 8.74 -16.05 1.16
C ASN A 54 10.16 -15.48 1.40
N GLY A 55 10.28 -14.39 2.17
CA GLY A 55 11.58 -13.74 2.42
C GLY A 55 11.48 -12.24 2.70
N ASP A 56 12.49 -11.46 2.34
CA ASP A 56 12.47 -9.99 2.38
C ASP A 56 11.71 -9.39 1.17
N PHE A 57 11.61 -8.06 1.08
CA PHE A 57 10.96 -7.39 -0.05
C PHE A 57 11.66 -7.62 -1.41
N GLU A 58 12.91 -8.06 -1.45
CA GLU A 58 13.66 -8.41 -2.67
C GLU A 58 13.47 -9.89 -3.07
N ALA A 59 13.02 -10.74 -2.14
CA ALA A 59 12.65 -12.10 -2.42
C ALA A 59 11.52 -12.14 -3.47
N ASP A 60 11.71 -12.97 -4.50
CA ASP A 60 10.81 -13.14 -5.64
C ASP A 60 10.34 -11.82 -6.29
N LYS A 61 11.11 -11.36 -7.29
CA LYS A 61 10.79 -10.14 -8.08
C LYS A 61 9.63 -10.32 -9.06
N ASN A 62 9.05 -11.51 -9.17
CA ASN A 62 7.98 -11.78 -10.13
C ASN A 62 6.58 -11.54 -9.58
N THR A 63 6.43 -11.28 -8.28
CA THR A 63 5.12 -11.03 -7.69
C THR A 63 4.62 -9.62 -8.01
N ARG A 64 3.33 -9.50 -8.31
CA ARG A 64 2.69 -8.27 -8.76
C ARG A 64 1.54 -7.92 -7.82
N ASP A 65 1.31 -6.62 -7.63
CA ASP A 65 0.26 -6.14 -6.72
C ASP A 65 -1.15 -6.56 -7.18
N ASP A 66 -1.34 -6.84 -8.47
CA ASP A 66 -2.60 -7.35 -9.04
C ASP A 66 -2.99 -8.73 -8.48
N ALA A 67 -2.05 -9.56 -8.02
CA ALA A 67 -2.34 -10.82 -7.36
C ALA A 67 -3.11 -10.64 -6.03
N LEU A 68 -2.98 -9.48 -5.38
CA LEU A 68 -3.75 -9.15 -4.18
C LEU A 68 -5.25 -8.96 -4.49
N LEU A 69 -5.59 -8.57 -5.73
CA LEU A 69 -6.98 -8.44 -6.17
C LEU A 69 -7.67 -9.81 -6.30
N THR A 70 -6.93 -10.86 -6.64
CA THR A 70 -7.47 -12.23 -6.70
C THR A 70 -7.84 -12.71 -5.30
N MET A 71 -6.96 -12.50 -4.31
CA MET A 71 -7.24 -12.85 -2.91
C MET A 71 -8.41 -12.03 -2.35
N THR A 72 -8.48 -10.73 -2.68
CA THR A 72 -9.60 -9.86 -2.27
C THR A 72 -10.93 -10.34 -2.84
N ALA A 73 -10.97 -10.71 -4.13
CA ALA A 73 -12.17 -11.24 -4.76
C ALA A 73 -12.68 -12.53 -4.08
N GLN A 74 -11.79 -13.40 -3.59
CA GLN A 74 -12.17 -14.61 -2.86
C GLN A 74 -12.84 -14.28 -1.52
N VAL A 75 -12.33 -13.27 -0.80
CA VAL A 75 -12.96 -12.81 0.44
C VAL A 75 -14.35 -12.24 0.16
N LEU A 76 -14.47 -11.39 -0.86
CA LEU A 76 -15.74 -10.73 -1.23
C LEU A 76 -16.78 -11.68 -1.84
N ALA A 77 -16.36 -12.83 -2.38
CA ALA A 77 -17.27 -13.82 -2.95
C ALA A 77 -18.04 -14.63 -1.89
N THR A 78 -17.64 -14.54 -0.62
CA THR A 78 -18.30 -15.25 0.48
C THR A 78 -19.07 -14.24 1.33
N GLU A 79 -20.39 -14.41 1.44
CA GLU A 79 -21.20 -13.61 2.36
C GLU A 79 -20.76 -13.84 3.82
N ARG A 80 -20.59 -12.74 4.56
CA ARG A 80 -20.16 -12.75 5.96
C ARG A 80 -21.05 -11.82 6.76
N THR A 81 -21.45 -12.28 7.94
CA THR A 81 -22.28 -11.49 8.87
C THR A 81 -21.47 -10.46 9.65
N GLN A 82 -20.16 -10.70 9.79
CA GLN A 82 -19.23 -9.79 10.45
C GLN A 82 -18.75 -8.72 9.47
N PRO A 83 -18.54 -7.46 9.92
CA PRO A 83 -17.87 -6.47 9.10
C PRO A 83 -16.44 -6.92 8.77
N GLN A 84 -15.94 -6.57 7.59
CA GLN A 84 -14.63 -7.00 7.10
C GLN A 84 -13.65 -5.82 7.11
N LEU A 85 -12.41 -6.06 7.54
CA LEU A 85 -11.29 -5.16 7.30
C LEU A 85 -10.25 -5.91 6.46
N ILE A 86 -10.03 -5.47 5.23
CA ILE A 86 -9.10 -6.09 4.29
C ILE A 86 -7.96 -5.10 4.04
N VAL A 87 -6.74 -5.48 4.39
CA VAL A 87 -5.53 -4.67 4.19
C VAL A 87 -4.73 -5.23 3.02
N LEU A 88 -4.52 -4.41 1.99
CA LEU A 88 -3.63 -4.74 0.87
C LEU A 88 -2.33 -3.96 1.01
N HIS A 89 -1.26 -4.67 1.37
CA HIS A 89 0.07 -4.10 1.51
C HIS A 89 0.85 -4.25 0.20
N LEU A 90 0.86 -3.18 -0.58
CA LEU A 90 1.41 -3.13 -1.94
C LEU A 90 2.94 -3.02 -1.94
N MET A 91 3.56 -3.46 -3.03
CA MET A 91 4.94 -3.09 -3.38
C MET A 91 5.00 -1.68 -3.96
N GLY A 92 3.96 -1.27 -4.70
CA GLY A 92 3.80 0.08 -5.21
C GLY A 92 4.99 0.56 -6.05
N SER A 93 5.48 1.76 -5.74
CA SER A 93 6.55 2.42 -6.50
C SER A 93 7.92 2.33 -5.82
N HIS A 94 8.15 1.31 -4.99
CA HIS A 94 9.41 1.10 -4.26
C HIS A 94 10.63 1.10 -5.21
N PRO A 95 11.83 1.59 -4.77
CA PRO A 95 13.02 1.71 -5.61
C PRO A 95 13.39 0.47 -6.42
N GLN A 96 14.04 0.66 -7.57
CA GLN A 96 14.16 -0.32 -8.67
C GLN A 96 12.82 -0.54 -9.38
N ALA A 97 12.16 0.55 -9.75
CA ALA A 97 10.86 0.56 -10.41
C ALA A 97 10.88 -0.28 -11.69
N CYS A 98 11.98 -0.28 -12.46
CA CYS A 98 12.05 -1.08 -13.68
C CYS A 98 11.99 -2.59 -13.45
N ASP A 99 12.38 -3.11 -12.28
CA ASP A 99 12.21 -4.53 -11.98
C ASP A 99 10.71 -4.88 -11.91
N ARG A 100 9.92 -3.98 -11.32
CA ARG A 100 8.45 -4.12 -11.14
C ARG A 100 7.69 -3.91 -12.44
N THR A 101 8.15 -2.99 -13.28
CA THR A 101 7.55 -2.75 -14.60
C THR A 101 8.07 -3.69 -15.68
N GLN A 102 9.05 -4.54 -15.37
CA GLN A 102 9.81 -5.33 -16.36
C GLN A 102 10.38 -4.42 -17.47
N GLY A 103 10.83 -3.22 -17.08
CA GLY A 103 11.39 -2.20 -17.96
C GLY A 103 10.36 -1.44 -18.80
N LYS A 104 9.06 -1.67 -18.62
CA LYS A 104 7.99 -0.95 -19.33
C LYS A 104 7.82 0.48 -18.79
N TYR A 105 7.53 1.40 -19.71
CA TYR A 105 7.14 2.77 -19.41
C TYR A 105 6.27 3.33 -20.54
N ALA A 106 5.35 4.25 -20.22
CA ALA A 106 4.48 4.90 -21.21
C ALA A 106 5.19 6.06 -21.93
N THR A 107 6.06 6.78 -21.23
CA THR A 107 6.81 7.92 -21.77
C THR A 107 8.19 7.94 -21.14
N PHE A 108 9.21 8.19 -21.97
CA PHE A 108 10.56 8.34 -21.47
C PHE A 108 10.74 9.72 -20.82
N VAL A 109 11.15 9.75 -19.57
CA VAL A 109 11.40 10.97 -18.79
C VAL A 109 12.75 10.86 -18.10
N GLN A 110 13.73 11.63 -18.57
CA GLN A 110 15.08 11.78 -18.00
C GLN A 110 15.96 10.51 -17.96
N SER A 111 15.48 9.42 -17.37
CA SER A 111 16.15 8.12 -17.27
C SER A 111 15.12 6.99 -17.39
N LYS A 112 15.59 5.79 -17.76
CA LYS A 112 14.73 4.60 -17.82
C LYS A 112 14.06 4.34 -16.46
N GLU A 113 14.82 4.48 -15.37
CA GLU A 113 14.33 4.27 -14.01
C GLU A 113 13.23 5.27 -13.62
N THR A 114 13.41 6.56 -13.93
CA THR A 114 12.36 7.58 -13.72
C THR A 114 11.11 7.27 -14.54
N SER A 115 11.29 6.79 -15.77
CA SER A 115 10.20 6.42 -16.66
C SER A 115 9.41 5.22 -16.12
N CYS A 116 10.10 4.20 -15.60
CA CYS A 116 9.49 3.05 -14.94
C CYS A 116 8.75 3.47 -13.67
N TYR A 117 9.31 4.38 -12.87
CA TYR A 117 8.65 4.92 -11.67
C TYR A 117 7.33 5.63 -11.99
N LEU A 118 7.27 6.43 -13.06
CA LEU A 118 5.99 7.03 -13.47
C LEU A 118 4.98 5.96 -13.92
N TYR A 119 5.45 4.86 -14.50
CA TYR A 119 4.61 3.75 -14.91
C TYR A 119 4.12 2.88 -13.74
N THR A 120 4.84 2.80 -12.61
CA THR A 120 4.31 2.14 -11.40
C THR A 120 3.10 2.90 -10.85
N MET A 121 3.06 4.24 -10.97
CA MET A 121 1.88 5.03 -10.58
C MET A 121 0.63 4.64 -11.38
N THR A 122 0.77 4.41 -12.69
CA THR A 122 -0.37 3.98 -13.52
C THR A 122 -0.84 2.57 -13.17
N GLN A 123 0.07 1.70 -12.72
CA GLN A 123 -0.30 0.37 -12.24
C GLN A 123 -1.05 0.44 -10.90
N THR A 124 -0.63 1.32 -9.99
CA THR A 124 -1.36 1.55 -8.73
C THR A 124 -2.74 2.15 -8.97
N ASP A 125 -2.87 3.11 -9.88
CA ASP A 125 -4.18 3.67 -10.28
C ASP A 125 -5.11 2.58 -10.82
N ASP A 126 -4.61 1.74 -11.72
CA ASP A 126 -5.40 0.64 -12.28
C ASP A 126 -5.80 -0.40 -11.22
N LEU A 127 -4.90 -0.72 -10.28
CA LEU A 127 -5.22 -1.60 -9.15
C LEU A 127 -6.34 -1.03 -8.28
N LEU A 128 -6.27 0.26 -7.92
CA LEU A 128 -7.29 0.92 -7.12
C LEU A 128 -8.64 0.96 -7.85
N ARG A 129 -8.62 1.22 -9.16
CA ARG A 129 -9.81 1.16 -10.02
C ARG A 129 -10.44 -0.22 -9.98
N GLN A 130 -9.66 -1.28 -10.19
CA GLN A 130 -10.15 -2.67 -10.17
C GLN A 130 -10.68 -3.06 -8.79
N LEU A 131 -9.98 -2.71 -7.71
CA LEU A 131 -10.42 -2.95 -6.33
C LEU A 131 -11.76 -2.26 -6.06
N TYR A 132 -11.89 -0.99 -6.44
CA TYR A 132 -13.15 -0.25 -6.32
C TYR A 132 -14.28 -0.94 -7.10
N THR A 133 -14.01 -1.43 -8.31
CA THR A 133 -14.98 -2.21 -9.08
C THR A 133 -15.40 -3.50 -8.36
N GLN A 134 -14.47 -4.25 -7.77
CA GLN A 134 -14.80 -5.44 -6.97
C GLN A 134 -15.69 -5.10 -5.78
N LEU A 135 -15.34 -4.05 -5.03
CA LEU A 135 -16.13 -3.57 -3.90
C LEU A 135 -17.54 -3.14 -4.33
N ARG A 136 -17.67 -2.42 -5.45
CA ARG A 136 -18.99 -2.05 -6.01
C ARG A 136 -19.82 -3.27 -6.41
N HIS A 137 -19.20 -4.31 -6.94
CA HIS A 137 -19.91 -5.52 -7.37
C HIS A 137 -20.27 -6.46 -6.22
N SER A 138 -19.62 -6.36 -5.06
CA SER A 138 -19.98 -7.14 -3.88
C SER A 138 -21.41 -6.86 -3.40
N GLY A 139 -21.93 -5.65 -3.64
CA GLY A 139 -23.24 -5.21 -3.15
C GLY A 139 -23.22 -4.65 -1.73
N ASP A 140 -22.10 -4.79 -1.00
CA ASP A 140 -21.96 -4.31 0.37
C ASP A 140 -21.65 -2.81 0.46
N SER A 141 -21.93 -2.23 1.61
CA SER A 141 -21.40 -0.92 1.97
C SER A 141 -19.89 -1.01 2.22
N PHE A 142 -19.12 -0.08 1.66
CA PHE A 142 -17.66 -0.10 1.82
C PHE A 142 -17.07 1.29 2.00
N SER A 143 -15.88 1.31 2.60
CA SER A 143 -14.93 2.41 2.56
C SER A 143 -13.57 1.88 2.12
N LEU A 144 -12.97 2.52 1.12
CA LEU A 144 -11.63 2.26 0.63
C LEU A 144 -10.74 3.43 1.02
N VAL A 145 -9.67 3.13 1.77
CA VAL A 145 -8.63 4.10 2.14
C VAL A 145 -7.33 3.68 1.46
N TYR A 146 -6.70 4.62 0.77
CA TYR A 146 -5.37 4.43 0.18
C TYR A 146 -4.43 5.51 0.70
N PHE A 147 -3.25 5.09 1.15
CA PHE A 147 -2.15 5.98 1.45
C PHE A 147 -0.81 5.33 1.14
N SER A 148 0.19 6.13 0.78
CA SER A 148 1.58 5.65 0.68
C SER A 148 2.24 5.73 2.06
N ASP A 149 3.09 4.76 2.35
CA ASP A 149 3.94 4.70 3.54
C ASP A 149 4.97 5.85 3.60
N HIS A 150 5.59 6.16 2.46
CA HIS A 150 6.48 7.30 2.28
C HIS A 150 6.53 7.75 0.81
N GLY A 151 7.00 8.98 0.57
CA GLY A 151 7.41 9.47 -0.75
C GLY A 151 8.81 8.99 -1.11
N LEU A 152 9.28 9.28 -2.34
CA LEU A 152 10.68 9.06 -2.74
C LEU A 152 11.34 10.36 -3.15
N ALA A 153 12.66 10.45 -2.95
CA ALA A 153 13.47 11.58 -3.37
C ALA A 153 14.25 11.26 -4.65
N PHE A 154 14.32 12.23 -5.56
CA PHE A 154 15.21 12.16 -6.73
C PHE A 154 16.67 12.24 -6.28
N LYS A 155 17.46 11.23 -6.63
CA LYS A 155 18.92 11.21 -6.55
C LYS A 155 19.51 11.50 -7.94
N GLU A 156 20.68 12.13 -7.98
CA GLU A 156 21.35 12.52 -9.24
C GLU A 156 20.46 13.37 -10.17
N ARG A 157 19.67 14.28 -9.57
CA ARG A 157 18.66 15.09 -10.27
C ARG A 157 19.25 15.81 -11.48
N GLY A 158 18.61 15.64 -12.63
CA GLY A 158 19.00 16.27 -13.90
C GLY A 158 20.11 15.55 -14.68
N LYS A 159 20.61 14.40 -14.19
CA LYS A 159 21.60 13.57 -14.90
C LYS A 159 20.92 12.37 -15.59
N ALA A 160 21.61 11.74 -16.54
CA ALA A 160 21.12 10.54 -17.23
C ALA A 160 20.92 9.33 -16.30
N VAL A 161 21.64 9.32 -15.17
CA VAL A 161 21.59 8.26 -14.14
C VAL A 161 20.61 8.58 -13.00
N GLN A 162 19.69 9.52 -13.19
CA GLN A 162 18.70 9.87 -12.18
C GLN A 162 17.87 8.65 -11.74
N TYR A 163 17.69 8.48 -10.43
CA TYR A 163 16.86 7.42 -9.84
C TYR A 163 16.11 7.96 -8.61
N LEU A 164 15.12 7.20 -8.15
CA LEU A 164 14.37 7.53 -6.94
C LEU A 164 14.73 6.53 -5.84
N ALA A 165 15.04 7.05 -4.66
CA ALA A 165 15.38 6.25 -3.49
C ALA A 165 14.69 6.80 -2.24
N HIS A 166 14.59 5.95 -1.23
CA HIS A 166 14.21 6.40 0.11
C HIS A 166 15.26 7.41 0.60
N ASP A 167 14.81 8.47 1.24
CA ASP A 167 15.66 9.45 1.90
C ASP A 167 14.88 9.98 3.10
N ASP A 168 15.55 10.31 4.20
CA ASP A 168 14.90 10.81 5.41
C ASP A 168 15.00 12.34 5.51
N LYS A 169 15.64 12.98 4.52
CA LYS A 169 16.12 14.37 4.63
C LYS A 169 15.24 15.44 3.99
N PHE A 170 14.22 15.10 3.19
CA PHE A 170 13.46 16.08 2.40
C PHE A 170 11.94 15.98 2.59
N GLN A 171 11.24 17.13 2.59
CA GLN A 171 9.77 17.22 2.77
C GLN A 171 8.96 16.40 1.74
N GLN A 172 9.52 16.15 0.55
CA GLN A 172 8.85 15.34 -0.49
C GLN A 172 8.64 13.89 -0.06
N ASN A 173 9.41 13.38 0.89
CA ASN A 173 9.29 12.01 1.41
C ASN A 173 8.07 11.85 2.33
N PHE A 174 7.41 12.94 2.71
CA PHE A 174 6.24 12.95 3.58
C PHE A 174 4.98 13.51 2.89
N GLN A 175 5.07 13.92 1.61
CA GLN A 175 3.92 14.32 0.79
C GLN A 175 3.37 13.11 0.05
N VAL A 176 2.68 12.24 0.77
CA VAL A 176 2.11 11.01 0.23
C VAL A 176 0.67 11.21 -0.23
N PRO A 177 0.23 10.52 -1.30
CA PRO A 177 -1.18 10.49 -1.65
C PRO A 177 -1.99 9.90 -0.49
N PHE A 178 -3.13 10.53 -0.18
CA PHE A 178 -4.12 10.02 0.76
C PHE A 178 -5.51 10.17 0.14
N MET A 179 -6.22 9.07 -0.03
CA MET A 179 -7.54 9.03 -0.66
C MET A 179 -8.50 8.19 0.16
N VAL A 180 -9.75 8.66 0.27
CA VAL A 180 -10.86 7.92 0.87
C VAL A 180 -12.01 7.92 -0.12
N LEU A 181 -12.50 6.73 -0.44
CA LEU A 181 -13.67 6.50 -1.29
C LEU A 181 -14.67 5.68 -0.49
N SER A 182 -15.96 5.98 -0.59
CA SER A 182 -17.01 5.17 0.05
C SER A 182 -18.16 4.91 -0.90
N SER A 183 -18.92 3.84 -0.65
CA SER A 183 -20.08 3.45 -1.46
C SER A 183 -21.17 4.53 -1.52
N ASP A 184 -21.20 5.44 -0.55
CA ASP A 184 -22.17 6.53 -0.39
C ASP A 184 -21.57 7.93 -0.69
N SER A 185 -20.31 8.01 -1.13
CA SER A 185 -19.66 9.28 -1.49
C SER A 185 -20.34 9.92 -2.71
N LYS A 186 -21.06 11.03 -2.47
CA LYS A 186 -21.78 11.78 -3.53
C LYS A 186 -20.99 12.95 -4.13
N ALA A 187 -19.83 13.29 -3.56
CA ALA A 187 -19.05 14.46 -3.97
C ALA A 187 -17.55 14.26 -3.75
N HIS A 188 -16.74 14.73 -4.69
CA HIS A 188 -15.29 14.79 -4.55
C HIS A 188 -14.89 15.98 -3.68
N ARG A 189 -14.12 15.73 -2.61
CA ARG A 189 -13.63 16.78 -1.70
C ARG A 189 -12.11 16.69 -1.60
N ILE A 190 -11.44 17.80 -1.92
CA ILE A 190 -9.98 17.91 -1.80
C ILE A 190 -9.67 18.65 -0.50
N ILE A 191 -9.05 17.95 0.46
CA ILE A 191 -8.58 18.55 1.70
C ILE A 191 -7.13 18.97 1.49
N LYS A 192 -6.87 20.29 1.43
CA LYS A 192 -5.52 20.85 1.27
C LYS A 192 -4.77 21.06 2.60
N ALA A 193 -5.38 20.68 3.72
CA ALA A 193 -4.78 20.84 5.04
C ALA A 193 -3.61 19.86 5.21
N ARG A 194 -2.45 20.37 5.66
CA ARG A 194 -1.36 19.52 6.12
C ARG A 194 -1.76 18.92 7.46
N ARG A 195 -1.59 17.61 7.60
CA ARG A 195 -1.83 16.88 8.84
C ARG A 195 -0.56 16.13 9.20
N SER A 196 -0.12 16.25 10.45
CA SER A 196 0.95 15.47 11.05
C SER A 196 0.40 14.59 12.17
N ALA A 197 1.08 13.48 12.48
CA ALA A 197 0.76 12.65 13.64
C ALA A 197 0.82 13.42 14.98
N ASN A 198 1.44 14.61 14.99
CA ASN A 198 1.52 15.50 16.15
C ASN A 198 0.40 16.56 16.22
N ASP A 199 -0.52 16.58 15.25
CA ASP A 199 -1.65 17.50 15.26
C ASP A 199 -2.77 16.90 16.14
N SER A 200 -2.53 16.81 17.45
CA SER A 200 -3.50 16.43 18.48
C SER A 200 -4.11 17.65 19.15
#